data_AF-A0A172ULR5-F1
#
_entry.id   AF-A0A172ULR5-F1
#
_cell.length_a   1.000
_cell.length_b   1.000
_cell.length_c   1.000
_cell.angle_alpha   90.00
_cell.angle_beta   90.00
_cell.angle_gamma   90.00
#
_symmetry.space_group_name_H-M   'P 1'
#
loop_
_entity.id
_entity.type
_entity.pdbx_description
1 polymer ?
#
loop_
_entity_poly.entity_id
_entity_poly.type
_entity_poly.pdbx_seq_one_letter_code
_entity_poly.pdbx_strand_id
1 'polypeptide(L)'
;MTITTPEDAIKAASSIARDVADGRLTPADMEAQLQTELRALVGTVVGEGDPLFDLQVEIARGVLAVGGIPVDELAEWLAVARHRAGEPVSVPEPDDAPPEPVSLPTVALSPESVDVEAITETPADAEPAPVVTPPRQADGYDPLAGWQPGGARRR
;
A
#
# COMPACT_ATOMS: atom_id res chain seq x y z
N MET A 1 22.37 -4.45 26.36
CA MET A 1 21.33 -5.34 26.93
C MET A 1 21.09 -4.88 28.36
N THR A 2 20.03 -4.11 28.59
CA THR A 2 19.69 -3.66 29.94
C THR A 2 19.22 -4.87 30.75
N ILE A 3 19.97 -5.23 31.79
CA ILE A 3 19.55 -6.27 32.73
C ILE A 3 18.35 -5.70 33.48
N THR A 4 17.16 -6.19 33.16
CA THR A 4 15.91 -5.83 33.85
C THR A 4 15.89 -6.58 35.17
N THR A 5 15.89 -5.87 36.30
CA THR A 5 15.68 -6.55 37.60
C THR A 5 14.21 -6.99 37.71
N PRO A 6 13.89 -7.99 38.56
CA PRO A 6 12.49 -8.37 38.80
C PRO A 6 11.64 -7.20 39.28
N GLU A 7 12.22 -6.29 40.09
CA GLU A 7 11.53 -5.09 40.59
C GLU A 7 11.17 -4.14 39.46
N ASP A 8 12.06 -3.94 38.48
CA ASP A 8 11.80 -3.10 37.30
C ASP A 8 10.65 -3.66 36.45
N ALA A 9 10.62 -4.98 36.25
CA ALA A 9 9.57 -5.65 35.50
C ALA A 9 8.19 -5.51 36.20
N ILE A 10 8.15 -5.71 37.53
CA ILE A 10 6.92 -5.55 38.32
C ILE A 10 6.44 -4.10 38.28
N LYS A 11 7.35 -3.13 38.40
CA LYS A 11 7.03 -1.70 38.35
C LYS A 11 6.49 -1.30 36.97
N ALA A 12 7.11 -1.79 35.89
CA ALA A 12 6.65 -1.57 34.53
C ALA A 12 5.23 -2.16 34.30
N ALA A 13 5.02 -3.43 34.66
CA ALA A 13 3.72 -4.07 34.53
C ALA A 13 2.62 -3.37 35.36
N SER A 14 2.95 -2.94 36.58
CA SER A 14 2.03 -2.21 37.45
C SER A 14 1.69 -0.82 36.91
N SER A 15 2.64 -0.16 36.22
CA SER A 15 2.39 1.12 35.54
C SER A 15 1.37 0.94 34.41
N ILE A 16 1.59 -0.04 33.54
CA ILE A 16 0.68 -0.35 32.43
C ILE A 16 -0.72 -0.66 32.96
N ALA A 17 -0.83 -1.51 33.99
CA ALA A 17 -2.12 -1.84 34.58
C ALA A 17 -2.86 -0.60 35.13
N ARG A 18 -2.14 0.35 35.73
CA ARG A 18 -2.72 1.61 36.20
C ARG A 18 -3.16 2.50 35.03
N ASP A 19 -2.34 2.63 34.00
CA ASP A 19 -2.66 3.45 32.83
C ASP A 19 -3.89 2.92 32.08
N VAL A 20 -4.07 1.60 32.03
CA VAL A 20 -5.30 0.96 31.51
C VAL A 20 -6.50 1.22 32.41
N ALA A 21 -6.34 1.06 33.73
CA ALA A 21 -7.43 1.28 34.69
C ALA A 21 -7.92 2.74 34.70
N ASP A 22 -7.01 3.70 34.50
CA ASP A 22 -7.31 5.13 34.42
C ASP A 22 -7.84 5.56 33.03
N GLY A 23 -7.90 4.64 32.06
CA GLY A 23 -8.31 4.93 30.67
C GLY A 23 -7.28 5.76 29.89
N ARG A 24 -6.05 5.89 30.38
CA ARG A 24 -4.93 6.59 29.71
C ARG A 24 -4.24 5.74 28.65
N LEU A 25 -4.38 4.42 28.73
CA LEU A 25 -3.91 3.47 27.73
C LEU A 25 -5.08 2.59 27.29
N THR A 26 -5.44 2.64 26.01
CA THR A 26 -6.49 1.82 25.43
C THR A 26 -5.91 0.60 24.70
N PRO A 27 -6.71 -0.46 24.45
CA PRO A 27 -6.27 -1.58 23.61
C PRO A 27 -5.81 -1.14 22.21
N ALA A 28 -6.48 -0.13 21.63
CA ALA A 28 -6.12 0.41 20.32
C ALA A 28 -4.73 1.06 20.34
N ASP A 29 -4.37 1.76 21.42
CA ASP A 29 -3.03 2.35 21.58
C ASP A 29 -1.96 1.26 21.67
N MET A 30 -2.25 0.16 22.38
CA MET A 30 -1.35 -0.98 22.50
C MET A 30 -1.16 -1.70 21.16
N GLU A 31 -2.24 -1.89 20.39
CA GLU A 31 -2.18 -2.49 19.05
C GLU A 31 -1.37 -1.62 18.07
N ALA A 32 -1.58 -0.30 18.10
CA ALA A 32 -0.82 0.64 17.27
C ALA A 32 0.67 0.63 17.63
N GLN A 33 1.00 0.58 18.92
CA GLN A 33 2.38 0.44 19.36
C GLN A 33 2.97 -0.90 18.91
N LEU A 34 2.25 -2.01 19.11
CA LEU A 34 2.70 -3.33 18.70
C LEU A 34 2.94 -3.39 17.18
N GLN A 35 2.06 -2.81 16.36
CA GLN A 35 2.26 -2.74 14.92
C GLN A 35 3.52 -1.95 14.55
N THR A 36 3.79 -0.86 15.29
CA THR A 36 5.00 -0.04 15.09
C THR A 36 6.26 -0.84 15.41
N GLU A 37 6.30 -1.52 16.56
CA GLU A 37 7.42 -2.36 16.97
C GLU A 37 7.62 -3.56 16.03
N LEU A 38 6.53 -4.24 15.65
CA LEU A 38 6.59 -5.34 14.68
C LEU A 38 7.14 -4.86 13.34
N ARG A 39 6.67 -3.72 12.82
CA ARG A 39 7.23 -3.15 11.58
C ARG A 39 8.71 -2.82 11.72
N ALA A 40 9.14 -2.28 12.86
CA ALA A 40 10.55 -1.99 13.09
C ALA A 40 11.40 -3.28 13.15
N LEU A 41 10.88 -4.34 13.77
CA LEU A 41 11.58 -5.60 13.97
C LEU A 41 11.60 -6.47 12.70
N VAL A 42 10.45 -6.70 12.06
CA VAL A 42 10.33 -7.63 10.93
C VAL A 42 10.29 -6.94 9.58
N GLY A 43 10.10 -5.62 9.53
CA GLY A 43 9.92 -4.88 8.28
C GLY A 43 11.20 -4.65 7.47
N THR A 44 12.36 -4.92 8.05
CA THR A 44 13.64 -4.91 7.32
C THR A 44 14.08 -6.35 7.07
N VAL A 45 14.29 -6.70 5.80
CA VAL A 45 14.74 -8.04 5.38
C VAL A 45 16.21 -7.94 4.98
N VAL A 46 17.11 -8.58 5.73
CA VAL A 46 18.55 -8.57 5.44
C VAL A 46 18.96 -9.75 4.53
N GLY A 47 18.37 -10.94 4.74
CA GLY A 47 18.66 -12.16 3.96
C GLY A 47 18.93 -13.38 4.85
N GLU A 48 19.48 -14.46 4.27
CA GLU A 48 19.67 -15.81 4.88
C GLU A 48 20.55 -15.87 6.15
N GLY A 49 21.12 -14.75 6.61
CA GLY A 49 21.85 -14.65 7.88
C GLY A 49 21.06 -14.01 9.03
N ASP A 50 19.85 -13.53 8.74
CA ASP A 50 18.96 -12.91 9.73
C ASP A 50 18.18 -13.99 10.50
N PRO A 51 18.19 -14.00 11.85
CA PRO A 51 17.39 -14.91 12.64
C PRO A 51 15.88 -14.87 12.34
N LEU A 52 15.38 -13.77 11.78
CA LEU A 52 13.98 -13.58 11.41
C LEU A 52 13.66 -14.02 9.98
N PHE A 53 14.66 -14.40 9.18
CA PHE A 53 14.48 -14.65 7.75
C PHE A 53 13.46 -15.75 7.45
N ASP A 54 13.52 -16.88 8.18
CA ASP A 54 12.58 -17.99 7.98
C ASP A 54 11.13 -17.56 8.24
N LEU A 55 10.89 -16.79 9.30
CA LEU A 55 9.58 -16.23 9.61
C LEU A 55 9.11 -15.25 8.51
N GLN A 56 10.00 -14.41 8.00
CA GLN A 56 9.70 -13.50 6.90
C GLN A 56 9.30 -14.26 5.62
N VAL A 57 9.98 -15.36 5.31
CA VAL A 57 9.63 -16.24 4.18
C VAL A 57 8.26 -16.90 4.38
N GLU A 58 7.95 -17.38 5.58
CA GLU A 58 6.63 -17.94 5.91
C GLU A 58 5.51 -16.90 5.75
N ILE A 59 5.72 -15.68 6.27
CA ILE A 59 4.78 -14.57 6.10
C ILE A 59 4.59 -14.25 4.62
N ALA A 60 5.67 -14.12 3.84
CA ALA A 60 5.60 -13.85 2.42
C ALA A 60 4.81 -14.92 1.66
N ARG A 61 5.02 -16.20 1.98
CA ARG A 61 4.24 -17.31 1.40
C ARG A 61 2.76 -17.20 1.76
N GLY A 62 2.44 -16.86 3.01
CA GLY A 62 1.06 -16.63 3.44
C GLY A 62 0.39 -15.49 2.67
N VAL A 63 1.10 -14.37 2.50
CA VAL A 63 0.62 -13.20 1.72
C VAL A 63 0.36 -13.59 0.26
N LEU A 64 1.27 -14.33 -0.37
CA LEU A 64 1.07 -14.82 -1.74
C LEU A 64 -0.12 -15.78 -1.84
N ALA A 65 -0.30 -16.68 -0.88
CA ALA A 65 -1.39 -17.66 -0.87
C ALA A 65 -2.77 -17.01 -0.83
N VAL A 66 -2.91 -15.85 -0.17
CA VAL A 66 -4.16 -15.09 -0.11
C VAL A 66 -4.29 -14.03 -1.22
N GLY A 67 -3.33 -13.97 -2.15
CA GLY A 67 -3.34 -13.00 -3.25
C GLY A 67 -3.06 -11.57 -2.80
N GLY A 68 -2.26 -11.37 -1.75
CA GLY A 68 -1.97 -10.05 -1.19
C GLY A 68 -1.05 -9.17 -2.04
N ILE A 69 -0.45 -9.72 -3.11
CA ILE A 69 0.35 -8.99 -4.10
C ILE A 69 -0.31 -9.17 -5.47
N PRO A 70 -0.58 -8.09 -6.23
CA PRO A 70 -1.09 -8.19 -7.60
C PRO A 70 -0.19 -9.04 -8.50
N VAL A 71 -0.80 -9.76 -9.46
CA VAL A 71 -0.08 -10.69 -10.34
C VAL A 71 0.99 -9.98 -11.18
N ASP A 72 0.69 -8.78 -11.68
CA ASP A 72 1.62 -8.00 -12.50
C ASP A 72 2.86 -7.58 -11.69
N GLU A 73 2.65 -7.14 -10.44
CA GLU A 73 3.74 -6.80 -9.52
C GLU A 73 4.59 -8.04 -9.20
N LEU A 74 3.97 -9.22 -9.01
CA LEU A 74 4.71 -10.46 -8.80
C LEU A 74 5.56 -10.85 -10.02
N ALA A 75 5.08 -10.59 -11.24
CA ALA A 75 5.83 -10.84 -12.46
C ALA A 75 7.07 -9.94 -12.56
N GLU A 76 6.97 -8.68 -12.15
CA GLU A 76 8.11 -7.76 -12.06
C GLU A 76 9.15 -8.26 -11.05
N TRP A 77 8.72 -8.68 -9.86
CA TRP A 77 9.63 -9.21 -8.84
C TRP A 77 10.30 -10.52 -9.27
N LEU A 78 9.60 -11.37 -10.03
CA LEU A 78 10.21 -12.55 -10.64
C LEU A 78 11.30 -12.18 -11.64
N ALA A 79 11.08 -11.16 -12.48
CA ALA A 79 12.10 -10.66 -13.40
C ALA A 79 13.34 -10.14 -12.64
N VAL A 80 13.13 -9.40 -11.54
CA VAL A 80 14.23 -8.96 -10.66
C VAL A 80 14.99 -10.15 -10.07
N ALA A 81 14.29 -11.17 -9.60
CA ALA A 81 14.91 -12.37 -9.01
C ALA A 81 15.75 -13.13 -10.05
N ARG A 82 15.22 -13.33 -11.26
CA ARG A 82 15.94 -13.95 -12.39
C ARG A 82 17.18 -13.16 -12.76
N HIS A 83 17.06 -11.83 -12.86
CA HIS A 83 18.17 -10.95 -13.15
C HIS A 83 19.29 -11.07 -12.10
N ARG A 84 18.94 -11.10 -10.80
CA ARG A 84 19.92 -11.33 -9.72
C ARG A 84 20.57 -12.71 -9.78
N ALA A 85 19.87 -13.72 -10.28
CA ALA A 85 20.41 -15.06 -10.52
C ALA A 85 21.29 -15.13 -11.79
N GLY A 86 21.47 -14.03 -12.52
CA GLY A 86 22.28 -13.95 -13.73
C GLY A 86 21.57 -14.43 -15.00
N GLU A 87 20.25 -14.62 -14.95
CA GLU A 87 19.46 -14.93 -16.14
C GLU A 87 19.32 -13.67 -17.02
N PRO A 88 19.57 -13.76 -18.34
CA PRO A 88 19.40 -12.62 -19.23
C PRO A 88 17.93 -12.21 -19.26
N VAL A 89 17.66 -10.93 -19.03
CA VAL A 89 16.32 -10.36 -19.24
C VAL A 89 16.03 -10.50 -20.74
N SER A 90 15.08 -11.37 -21.10
CA SER A 90 14.63 -11.52 -22.47
C SER A 90 14.10 -10.17 -22.96
N VAL A 91 14.94 -9.45 -23.71
CA VAL A 91 14.47 -8.40 -24.60
C VAL A 91 13.62 -9.12 -25.64
N PRO A 92 12.36 -8.69 -25.91
CA PRO A 92 11.57 -9.30 -26.98
C PRO A 92 12.42 -9.34 -28.26
N GLU A 93 12.50 -10.52 -28.87
CA GLU A 93 13.27 -10.69 -30.10
C GLU A 93 12.76 -9.68 -31.15
N PRO A 94 13.66 -9.13 -31.99
CA PRO A 94 13.32 -8.10 -32.97
C PRO A 94 12.27 -8.53 -34.01
N ASP A 95 11.83 -9.79 -34.03
CA ASP A 95 10.75 -10.28 -34.88
C ASP A 95 9.34 -9.84 -34.42
N ASP A 96 9.19 -9.31 -33.20
CA ASP A 96 7.96 -8.64 -32.73
C ASP A 96 8.01 -7.11 -32.86
N ALA A 97 9.05 -6.56 -33.50
CA ALA A 97 9.05 -5.15 -33.86
C ALA A 97 7.98 -4.90 -34.95
N PRO A 98 7.03 -3.97 -34.76
CA PRO A 98 6.20 -3.52 -35.87
C PRO A 98 7.14 -3.10 -37.01
N PRO A 99 6.81 -3.42 -38.28
CA PRO A 99 7.72 -3.22 -39.41
C PRO A 99 8.23 -1.78 -39.38
N GLU A 100 9.54 -1.61 -39.57
CA GLU A 100 10.17 -0.29 -39.63
C GLU A 100 9.30 0.63 -40.49
N PRO A 101 8.98 1.85 -40.03
CA PRO A 101 8.24 2.78 -40.85
C PRO A 101 9.06 3.03 -42.11
N VAL A 102 8.62 2.44 -43.22
CA VAL A 102 9.12 2.73 -44.55
C VAL A 102 9.08 4.24 -44.70
N SER A 103 10.26 4.84 -44.78
CA SER A 103 10.41 6.26 -45.09
C SER A 103 9.86 6.50 -46.48
N LEU A 104 8.57 6.85 -46.54
CA LEU A 104 7.97 7.37 -47.76
C LEU A 104 8.64 8.72 -48.04
N PRO A 105 9.05 9.00 -49.30
CA PRO A 105 9.58 10.31 -49.64
C PRO A 105 8.51 11.37 -49.34
N THR A 106 8.76 12.19 -48.32
CA THR A 106 7.98 13.39 -48.03
C THR A 106 8.07 14.30 -49.25
N VAL A 107 7.04 14.27 -50.10
CA VAL A 107 6.81 15.31 -51.09
C VAL A 107 6.53 16.58 -50.30
N ALA A 108 7.47 17.51 -50.37
CA ALA A 108 7.34 18.85 -49.80
C ALA A 108 6.17 19.57 -50.48
N LEU A 109 5.00 19.52 -49.87
CA LEU A 109 3.93 20.46 -50.17
C LEU A 109 4.10 21.63 -49.20
N SER A 110 4.86 22.63 -49.64
CA SER A 110 4.79 23.98 -49.08
C SER A 110 3.37 24.52 -49.26
N PRO A 111 2.66 24.92 -48.20
CA PRO A 111 1.52 25.81 -48.35
C PRO A 111 2.05 27.26 -48.40
N GLU A 112 1.83 27.86 -49.55
CA GLU A 112 2.00 29.28 -49.84
C GLU A 112 1.14 30.13 -48.90
N SER A 113 1.75 31.19 -48.38
CA SER A 113 1.23 32.10 -47.38
C SER A 113 0.00 32.86 -47.88
N VAL A 114 -1.05 32.92 -47.08
CA VAL A 114 -2.09 33.96 -47.22
C VAL A 114 -2.20 34.69 -45.89
N ASP A 115 -1.70 35.92 -45.90
CA ASP A 115 -1.92 36.96 -44.89
C ASP A 115 -3.41 37.30 -44.81
N VAL A 116 -3.98 37.25 -43.61
CA VAL A 116 -5.13 38.09 -43.24
C VAL A 116 -4.95 38.56 -41.79
N GLU A 117 -4.63 39.84 -41.66
CA GLU A 117 -4.64 40.61 -40.41
C GLU A 117 -6.07 40.80 -39.86
N ALA A 118 -6.16 40.68 -38.53
CA ALA A 118 -7.04 41.41 -37.59
C ALA A 118 -8.57 41.16 -37.70
N ILE A 119 -9.41 41.17 -36.66
CA ILE A 119 -9.49 41.81 -35.34
C ILE A 119 -10.46 40.88 -34.53
N THR A 120 -10.43 40.64 -33.20
CA THR A 120 -11.08 41.45 -32.14
C THR A 120 -11.00 40.70 -30.78
N GLU A 121 -11.18 41.49 -29.73
CA GLU A 121 -10.89 41.31 -28.30
C GLU A 121 -11.60 40.16 -27.54
N THR A 122 -10.89 39.68 -26.50
CA THR A 122 -11.31 38.99 -25.25
C THR A 122 -12.58 39.58 -24.59
N PRO A 123 -13.31 38.90 -23.67
CA PRO A 123 -12.76 38.18 -22.49
C PRO A 123 -13.56 36.98 -21.93
N ALA A 124 -13.07 36.46 -20.80
CA ALA A 124 -13.80 35.86 -19.66
C ALA A 124 -13.57 34.36 -19.39
N ASP A 125 -12.52 34.13 -18.60
CA ASP A 125 -12.51 33.36 -17.35
C ASP A 125 -13.82 32.60 -17.00
N ALA A 126 -13.74 31.27 -17.00
CA ALA A 126 -14.78 30.39 -16.47
C ALA A 126 -14.13 29.49 -15.40
N GLU A 127 -14.23 29.94 -14.16
CA GLU A 127 -13.95 29.18 -12.94
C GLU A 127 -14.84 27.93 -12.88
N PRO A 128 -14.29 26.70 -12.68
CA PRO A 128 -15.10 25.51 -12.57
C PRO A 128 -15.83 25.47 -11.22
N ALA A 129 -17.17 25.39 -11.26
CA ALA A 129 -18.02 25.31 -10.08
C ALA A 129 -17.72 24.07 -9.21
N PRO A 130 -17.85 24.16 -7.86
CA PRO A 130 -17.60 23.05 -6.97
C PRO A 130 -18.66 21.95 -7.13
N VAL A 131 -18.19 20.72 -7.34
CA VAL A 131 -19.02 19.51 -7.31
C VAL A 131 -19.51 19.28 -5.89
N VAL A 132 -20.78 19.58 -5.62
CA VAL A 132 -21.45 19.25 -4.36
C VAL A 132 -21.66 17.74 -4.33
N THR A 133 -20.87 17.05 -3.51
CA THR A 133 -21.05 15.62 -3.21
C THR A 133 -22.22 15.50 -2.21
N PRO A 134 -23.23 14.65 -2.44
CA PRO A 134 -24.25 14.39 -1.43
C PRO A 134 -23.63 13.68 -0.22
N PRO A 135 -24.11 13.94 1.02
CA PRO A 135 -23.60 13.26 2.19
C PRO A 135 -23.86 11.76 2.09
N ARG A 136 -22.81 10.96 2.29
CA ARG A 136 -22.87 9.50 2.43
C ARG A 136 -23.83 9.18 3.58
N GLN A 137 -24.95 8.50 3.27
CA GLN A 137 -25.79 7.90 4.31
C GLN A 137 -24.93 6.91 5.08
N ALA A 138 -24.77 7.16 6.38
CA ALA A 138 -24.12 6.22 7.28
C ALA A 138 -25.08 5.03 7.44
N ASP A 139 -24.80 3.93 6.74
CA ASP A 139 -25.43 2.64 7.03
C ASP A 139 -25.07 2.27 8.47
N GLY A 140 -26.05 2.40 9.36
CA GLY A 140 -25.91 2.16 10.79
C GLY A 140 -25.61 0.69 11.06
N TYR A 141 -24.33 0.38 11.19
CA TYR A 141 -23.87 -0.88 11.75
C TYR A 141 -24.11 -0.88 13.26
N ASP A 142 -25.05 -1.71 13.73
CA ASP A 142 -25.27 -1.97 15.14
C ASP A 142 -24.55 -3.27 15.56
N PRO A 143 -23.43 -3.19 16.31
CA PRO A 143 -22.64 -4.35 16.71
C PRO A 143 -23.36 -5.27 17.72
N LEU A 144 -24.51 -4.86 18.25
CA LEU A 144 -25.29 -5.64 19.23
C LEU A 144 -26.56 -6.26 18.65
N ALA A 145 -26.81 -6.07 17.34
CA ALA A 145 -27.90 -6.73 16.64
C ALA A 145 -27.69 -8.25 16.62
N GLY A 146 -28.24 -8.95 17.62
CA GLY A 146 -28.18 -10.41 17.76
C GLY A 146 -27.52 -10.92 19.04
N TRP A 147 -26.97 -10.04 19.87
CA TRP A 147 -26.40 -10.47 21.16
C TRP A 147 -27.47 -10.51 22.26
N GLN A 148 -27.86 -11.71 22.70
CA GLN A 148 -28.68 -11.89 23.89
C GLN A 148 -27.82 -12.40 25.06
N PRO A 149 -27.60 -11.61 26.12
CA PRO A 149 -26.90 -12.09 27.30
C PRO A 149 -27.82 -12.99 28.12
N GLY A 150 -27.48 -14.28 28.17
CA GLY A 150 -27.72 -15.15 29.32
C GLY A 150 -29.17 -15.58 29.58
N GLY A 151 -29.59 -16.66 28.92
CA GLY A 151 -30.66 -17.52 29.43
C GLY A 151 -30.26 -18.08 30.80
N ALA A 152 -30.79 -17.47 31.86
CA ALA A 152 -30.61 -17.92 33.23
C ALA A 152 -31.10 -19.37 33.37
N ARG A 153 -30.15 -20.31 33.45
CA ARG A 153 -30.44 -21.69 33.87
C ARG A 153 -30.82 -21.64 35.35
N ARG A 154 -32.12 -21.54 35.62
CA ARG A 154 -32.67 -21.86 36.95
C ARG A 154 -32.44 -23.35 37.20
N ARG A 155 -31.69 -23.66 38.25
CA ARG A 155 -31.85 -24.87 39.05
C ARG A 155 -31.75 -24.48 40.51
#